data_AF-A0AAP3AHQ7-F1
#
_entry.id   AF-A0AAP3AHQ7-F1
#
_cell.length_a   1.000
_cell.length_b   1.000
_cell.length_c   1.000
_cell.angle_alpha   90.00
_cell.angle_beta   90.00
_cell.angle_gamma   90.00
#
_symmetry.space_group_name_H-M   'P 1'
#
loop_
_entity.id
_entity.type
_entity.pdbx_description
1 polymer ?
#
loop_
_entity_poly.entity_id
_entity_poly.type
_entity_poly.pdbx_seq_one_letter_code
_entity_poly.pdbx_strand_id
1 'polypeptide(L)'
;MIGWLERWQIPLYLVALGAGAAFGLSAPSTAPALEQAINPVLMVLLYATFLGVPLTRLGRALRDGGFLAGLLVLNFATVPVVVYGLGPWPHSYSGLT
;
A
#
# COMPACT_ATOMS: atom_id res chain seq x y z
N MET A 1 2.43 -13.98 -23.59
CA MET A 1 1.78 -12.72 -23.16
C MET A 1 2.24 -12.28 -21.76
N ILE A 2 2.26 -13.16 -20.76
CA ILE A 2 2.66 -12.81 -19.37
C ILE A 2 4.15 -12.42 -19.24
N GLY A 3 5.07 -13.09 -19.94
CA GLY A 3 6.50 -12.76 -19.86
C GLY A 3 6.91 -11.38 -20.41
N TRP A 4 6.06 -10.75 -21.25
CA TRP A 4 6.26 -9.34 -21.63
C TRP A 4 5.94 -8.44 -20.43
N LEU A 5 4.81 -8.70 -19.74
CA LEU A 5 4.32 -7.91 -18.62
C LEU A 5 5.27 -7.94 -17.44
N GLU A 6 5.86 -9.09 -17.11
CA GLU A 6 6.89 -9.19 -16.07
C GLU A 6 8.13 -8.33 -16.36
N ARG A 7 8.62 -8.33 -17.60
CA ARG A 7 9.82 -7.57 -17.97
C ARG A 7 9.60 -6.05 -17.93
N TRP A 8 8.37 -5.62 -18.21
CA TRP A 8 8.01 -4.20 -18.23
C TRP A 8 7.18 -3.76 -17.02
N GLN A 9 6.98 -4.63 -16.03
CA GLN A 9 6.17 -4.34 -14.85
C GLN A 9 6.71 -3.14 -14.09
N ILE A 10 8.02 -3.13 -13.85
CA ILE A 10 8.73 -2.05 -13.15
C ILE A 10 8.62 -0.72 -13.92
N PRO A 11 9.05 -0.61 -15.19
CA PRO A 11 8.96 0.66 -15.91
C PRO A 11 7.52 1.14 -16.10
N LEU A 12 6.53 0.24 -16.29
CA LEU A 12 5.13 0.63 -16.36
C LEU A 12 4.61 1.21 -15.05
N TYR A 13 4.97 0.62 -13.90
CA TYR A 13 4.63 1.18 -12.58
C TYR A 13 5.25 2.55 -12.37
N LEU A 14 6.51 2.75 -12.75
CA LEU A 14 7.18 4.04 -12.64
C LEU A 14 6.54 5.10 -13.54
N VAL A 15 6.20 4.75 -14.78
CA VAL A 15 5.50 5.67 -15.70
C VAL A 15 4.12 6.03 -15.17
N ALA A 16 3.36 5.06 -14.68
CA ALA A 16 2.03 5.31 -14.10
C ALA A 16 2.11 6.21 -12.86
N LEU A 17 3.07 5.94 -11.96
CA LEU A 17 3.31 6.76 -10.78
C LEU A 17 3.69 8.20 -11.16
N GLY A 18 4.62 8.36 -12.11
CA GLY A 18 5.07 9.66 -12.60
C GLY A 18 3.94 10.45 -13.26
N ALA A 19 3.12 9.79 -14.08
CA ALA A 19 1.96 10.42 -14.71
C ALA A 19 0.92 10.88 -13.67
N GLY A 20 0.63 10.04 -12.66
CA GLY A 20 -0.25 10.39 -11.56
C GLY A 20 0.27 11.58 -10.75
N ALA A 21 1.56 11.62 -10.45
CA ALA A 21 2.19 12.74 -9.75
C ALA A 21 2.13 14.05 -10.57
N ALA A 22 2.50 13.99 -11.86
CA ALA A 22 2.43 15.16 -12.74
C ALA A 22 0.99 15.69 -12.87
N PHE A 23 0.00 14.80 -12.99
CA PHE A 23 -1.40 15.17 -13.04
C PHE A 23 -1.88 15.80 -11.72
N GLY A 24 -1.57 15.18 -10.58
CA GLY A 24 -1.96 15.69 -9.26
C GLY A 24 -1.35 17.06 -8.95
N LEU A 25 -0.10 17.32 -9.37
CA LEU A 25 0.58 18.59 -9.15
C LEU A 25 0.11 19.70 -10.10
N SER A 26 -0.27 19.35 -11.34
CA SER A 26 -0.72 20.34 -12.35
C SER A 26 -2.19 20.73 -12.23
N ALA A 27 -3.03 19.89 -11.62
CA ALA A 27 -4.46 20.17 -11.44
C ALA A 27 -4.95 19.99 -9.98
N PRO A 28 -4.48 20.82 -9.02
CA PRO A 28 -4.86 20.69 -7.61
C PRO A 28 -6.36 20.83 -7.36
N SER A 29 -7.07 21.56 -8.22
CA SER A 29 -8.52 21.76 -8.14
C SER A 29 -9.34 20.47 -8.36
N THR A 30 -8.74 19.44 -8.97
CA THR A 30 -9.39 18.13 -9.16
C THR A 30 -9.20 17.19 -7.98
N ALA A 31 -8.34 17.53 -7.01
CA ALA A 31 -8.07 16.71 -5.83
C ALA A 31 -9.33 16.33 -5.04
N PRO A 32 -10.29 17.24 -4.75
CA PRO A 32 -11.47 16.87 -3.96
C PRO A 32 -12.39 15.84 -4.64
N ALA A 33 -12.43 15.83 -5.98
CA ALA A 33 -13.20 14.85 -6.74
C ALA A 33 -12.47 13.50 -6.80
N LEU A 34 -11.14 13.50 -6.92
CA LEU A 34 -10.33 12.29 -6.97
C LEU A 34 -10.21 11.62 -5.60
N GLU A 35 -10.21 12.40 -4.52
CA GLU A 35 -10.28 11.89 -3.14
C GLU A 35 -11.52 11.03 -2.90
N GLN A 36 -12.67 11.41 -3.47
CA GLN A 36 -13.89 10.61 -3.39
C GLN A 36 -13.75 9.26 -4.12
N ALA A 37 -12.89 9.17 -5.12
CA ALA A 37 -12.60 7.93 -5.84
C ALA A 37 -11.63 7.01 -5.08
N ILE A 38 -10.88 7.50 -4.08
CA ILE A 38 -9.95 6.69 -3.31
C ILE A 38 -10.68 5.55 -2.59
N ASN A 39 -11.73 5.86 -1.83
CA ASN A 39 -12.51 4.85 -1.10
C ASN A 39 -13.10 3.73 -1.99
N PRO A 40 -13.79 4.01 -3.10
CA PRO A 40 -14.29 2.96 -3.98
C PRO A 40 -13.16 2.17 -4.66
N VAL A 41 -12.05 2.82 -5.05
CA VAL A 41 -10.89 2.10 -5.60
C VAL A 41 -10.28 1.17 -4.55
N LEU A 42 -10.15 1.62 -3.30
CA LEU A 42 -9.70 0.78 -2.19
C LEU A 42 -10.67 -0.39 -1.96
N MET A 43 -11.98 -0.17 -2.01
CA MET A 43 -12.97 -1.26 -1.91
C MET A 43 -12.77 -2.30 -3.00
N VAL A 44 -12.61 -1.88 -4.26
CA VAL A 44 -12.37 -2.80 -5.39
C VAL A 44 -11.03 -3.52 -5.23
N LEU A 45 -9.98 -2.82 -4.80
CA LEU A 45 -8.66 -3.40 -4.59
C LEU A 45 -8.67 -4.42 -3.47
N LEU A 46 -9.35 -4.14 -2.35
CA LEU A 46 -9.50 -5.10 -1.26
C LEU A 46 -10.33 -6.30 -1.69
N TYR A 47 -11.42 -6.09 -2.44
CA TYR A 47 -12.19 -7.19 -3.01
C TYR A 47 -11.32 -8.08 -3.90
N ALA A 48 -10.56 -7.49 -4.83
CA ALA A 48 -9.65 -8.22 -5.71
C ALA A 48 -8.53 -8.93 -4.93
N THR A 49 -8.00 -8.28 -3.89
CA THR A 49 -6.98 -8.87 -3.01
C THR A 49 -7.52 -10.08 -2.28
N PHE A 50 -8.74 -10.00 -1.72
CA PHE A 50 -9.38 -11.13 -1.05
C PHE A 50 -9.77 -12.24 -2.02
N LEU A 51 -10.16 -11.91 -3.25
CA LEU A 51 -10.42 -12.91 -4.29
C LEU A 51 -9.17 -13.74 -4.61
N GLY A 52 -7.99 -13.11 -4.55
CA GLY A 52 -6.69 -13.78 -4.72
C GLY A 52 -6.25 -14.63 -3.53
N VAL A 53 -6.80 -14.40 -2.33
CA VAL A 53 -6.48 -15.19 -1.14
C VAL A 53 -7.32 -16.48 -1.13
N PRO A 54 -6.71 -17.68 -1.01
CA PRO A 54 -7.46 -18.93 -0.96
C PRO A 54 -8.20 -19.06 0.38
N LEU A 55 -9.42 -18.52 0.46
CA LEU A 55 -10.27 -18.48 1.66
C LEU A 55 -10.53 -19.87 2.26
N THR A 56 -10.51 -20.92 1.44
CA THR A 56 -10.66 -22.32 1.87
C THR A 56 -9.51 -22.81 2.77
N ARG A 57 -8.32 -22.21 2.63
CA ARG A 57 -7.13 -22.53 3.44
C ARG A 57 -6.91 -21.52 4.58
N LEU A 58 -7.56 -20.36 4.52
CA LEU A 58 -7.42 -19.29 5.51
C LEU A 58 -7.75 -19.78 6.92
N GLY A 59 -8.85 -20.52 7.11
CA GLY A 59 -9.21 -21.06 8.43
C GLY A 59 -8.17 -22.01 9.05
N ARG A 60 -7.38 -22.71 8.23
CA ARG A 60 -6.26 -23.54 8.71
C ARG A 60 -5.05 -22.67 9.09
N ALA A 61 -4.73 -21.67 8.30
CA ALA A 61 -3.65 -20.71 8.58
C ALA A 61 -3.94 -19.89 9.86
N LEU A 62 -5.20 -19.56 10.13
CA LEU A 62 -5.60 -18.88 11.37
C LEU A 62 -5.48 -19.76 12.63
N ARG A 63 -5.46 -21.09 12.50
CA ARG A 63 -5.22 -22.00 13.63
C ARG A 63 -3.74 -22.19 13.94
N ASP A 64 -2.87 -21.76 13.04
CA ASP A 64 -1.43 -21.76 13.25
C ASP A 64 -1.04 -20.48 13.99
N GLY A 65 -0.85 -20.60 15.30
CA GLY A 65 -0.46 -19.48 16.16
C GLY A 65 0.91 -18.90 15.81
N GLY A 66 1.82 -19.71 15.27
CA GLY A 66 3.14 -19.24 14.83
C GLY A 66 3.04 -18.38 13.56
N PHE A 67 2.24 -18.83 12.60
CA PHE A 67 1.93 -18.05 11.39
C PHE A 67 1.28 -16.70 11.75
N LEU A 68 0.25 -16.73 12.61
CA LEU A 68 -0.41 -15.51 13.07
C LEU A 68 0.54 -14.58 13.82
N ALA A 69 1.32 -15.10 14.77
CA ALA A 69 2.29 -14.30 15.51
C ALA A 69 3.31 -13.66 14.57
N GLY A 70 3.83 -14.40 13.58
CA GLY A 70 4.74 -13.87 12.57
C GLY A 70 4.11 -12.75 11.74
N LEU A 71 2.85 -12.93 11.30
CA LEU A 71 2.13 -11.90 10.55
C LEU A 71 1.89 -10.64 11.37
N LEU A 72 1.53 -10.79 12.66
CA LEU A 72 1.34 -9.67 13.58
C LEU A 72 2.66 -8.94 13.83
N VAL A 73 3.74 -9.66 14.14
CA VAL A 73 5.06 -9.04 14.36
C VAL A 73 5.51 -8.29 13.11
N LEU A 74 5.38 -8.89 11.93
CA LEU A 74 5.77 -8.23 10.68
C LEU A 74 4.98 -6.94 10.42
N ASN A 75 3.64 -6.99 10.51
CA ASN A 75 2.79 -5.84 10.19
C ASN A 75 2.77 -4.77 11.28
N PHE A 76 2.82 -5.17 12.56
CA PHE A 76 2.61 -4.26 13.70
C PHE A 76 3.87 -3.93 14.50
N ALA A 77 4.96 -4.69 14.37
CA ALA A 77 6.23 -4.34 14.99
C ALA A 77 7.26 -3.91 13.94
N THR A 78 7.52 -4.76 12.95
CA THR A 78 8.58 -4.51 11.96
C THR A 78 8.29 -3.29 11.10
N VAL A 79 7.10 -3.18 10.50
CA VAL A 79 6.75 -2.01 9.66
C VAL A 79 6.84 -0.70 10.47
N PRO A 80 6.23 -0.56 11.67
CA PRO A 80 6.41 0.65 12.48
C PRO A 80 7.85 0.93 12.88
N VAL A 81 8.66 -0.08 13.22
CA VAL A 81 10.08 0.11 13.54
C VAL A 81 10.86 0.64 12.33
N VAL A 82 10.61 0.10 11.14
CA VAL A 82 11.23 0.58 9.89
C VAL A 82 10.81 2.01 9.61
N VAL A 83 9.51 2.32 9.72
CA VAL A 83 8.99 3.68 9.52
C VAL A 83 9.56 4.65 10.56
N TYR A 84 9.72 4.22 11.82
CA TYR A 84 10.35 5.04 12.85
C TYR A 84 11.84 5.30 12.58
N GLY A 85 12.56 4.29 12.08
CA GLY A 85 13.97 4.42 11.71
C GLY A 85 14.23 5.27 10.47
N LEU A 86 13.29 5.28 9.52
CA LEU A 86 13.36 6.11 8.30
C LEU A 86 12.69 7.48 8.45
N GLY A 87 11.79 7.61 9.43
CA GLY A 87 10.95 8.78 9.64
C GLY A 87 11.69 9.94 10.31
N PRO A 88 11.13 11.15 10.25
CA PRO A 88 11.73 12.32 10.90
C PRO A 88 11.85 12.09 12.42
N TRP A 89 13.06 12.27 12.96
CA TRP A 89 13.30 12.17 14.38
C TRP A 89 12.38 13.13 15.15
N PRO A 90 11.78 12.73 16.29
CA PRO A 90 10.73 13.49 16.98
C PRO A 90 11.05 14.92 17.42
N HIS A 91 12.31 15.34 17.30
CA HIS A 91 12.77 16.65 17.77
C HIS A 91 12.69 17.71 16.66
N SER A 92 12.35 17.32 15.42
CA SER A 92 12.23 18.26 14.29
C SER A 92 10.92 19.06 14.28
N TYR A 93 9.99 18.79 15.20
CA TYR A 93 8.67 19.45 15.26
C TYR A 93 8.63 20.69 16.17
N SER A 94 9.69 20.98 16.95
CA SER A 94 9.69 22.03 17.97
C SER A 94 9.85 23.46 17.43
N GLY A 95 9.91 23.64 16.10
CA GLY A 95 10.14 24.94 15.44
C GLY A 95 8.95 25.50 14.66
N LEU A 96 7.75 24.91 14.79
CA LEU A 96 6.54 25.28 14.02
C LEU A 96 5.33 25.67 14.90
N THR A 97 5.58 26.13 16.14
CA THR A 97 4.58 26.81 16.98
C THR A 97 5.02 28.25 17.26
#